data_AF-A0A970RDQ4-F1
#
_entry.id   AF-A0A970RDQ4-F1
#
_cell.length_a   1.000
_cell.length_b   1.000
_cell.length_c   1.000
_cell.angle_alpha   90.00
_cell.angle_beta   90.00
_cell.angle_gamma   90.00
#
_symmetry.space_group_name_H-M   'P 1'
#
loop_
_entity.id
_entity.type
_entity.pdbx_description
1 polymer ?
#
loop_
_entity_poly.entity_id
_entity_poly.type
_entity_poly.pdbx_seq_one_letter_code
_entity_poly.pdbx_strand_id
1 'polypeptide(L)'
;MSISPFDEARKKHWRTLGKTVVKNLASRGFEAVYADTKKEALEEVLKIIPGGASVGIPGSVTIREIGAMEALAERGCPVIHHWDPSLSPEERLQKLQDELLADYFLTSSNAVTQDGML
;
A
#
# COMPACT_ATOMS: atom_id res chain seq x y z
N MET A 1 14.68 19.94 19.11
CA MET A 1 13.55 19.58 19.98
C MET A 1 13.81 18.18 20.50
N SER A 2 13.86 17.97 21.82
CA SER A 2 14.03 16.65 22.41
C SER A 2 12.77 15.82 22.16
N ILE A 3 12.92 14.61 21.61
CA ILE A 3 11.82 13.68 21.42
C ILE A 3 11.27 13.33 22.80
N SER A 4 9.94 13.36 22.95
CA SER A 4 9.31 13.01 24.22
C SER A 4 9.59 11.53 24.55
N PRO A 5 9.88 11.16 25.80
CA PRO A 5 10.00 9.76 26.21
C PRO A 5 8.76 8.92 25.81
N PHE A 6 7.58 9.56 25.73
CA PHE A 6 6.35 8.91 25.26
C PHE A 6 6.39 8.59 23.76
N ASP A 7 6.98 9.46 22.93
CA ASP A 7 7.10 9.21 21.49
C ASP A 7 8.11 8.10 21.21
N GLU A 8 9.21 8.04 21.99
CA GLU A 8 10.17 6.93 21.92
C GLU A 8 9.54 5.61 22.32
N ALA A 9 8.80 5.59 23.43
CA ALA A 9 8.07 4.42 23.89
C ALA A 9 7.03 3.95 22.86
N ARG A 10 6.27 4.89 22.27
CA ARG A 10 5.29 4.60 21.21
C ARG A 10 5.95 4.02 19.97
N LYS A 11 7.06 4.61 19.51
CA LYS A 11 7.81 4.11 18.35
C LYS A 11 8.36 2.70 18.60
N LYS A 12 8.92 2.45 19.78
CA LYS A 12 9.39 1.12 20.20
C LYS A 12 8.25 0.10 20.24
N HIS A 13 7.08 0.49 20.73
CA HIS A 13 5.88 -0.36 20.74
C HIS A 13 5.49 -0.77 19.32
N TRP A 14 5.31 0.19 18.40
CA TRP A 14 4.93 -0.10 17.01
C TRP A 14 5.94 -0.96 16.27
N ARG A 15 7.24 -0.71 16.46
CA ARG A 15 8.29 -1.53 15.87
C ARG A 15 8.26 -2.97 16.39
N THR A 16 7.97 -3.15 17.68
CA THR A 16 7.87 -4.50 18.28
C THR A 16 6.62 -5.21 17.77
N LEU A 17 5.48 -4.53 17.78
CA LEU A 17 4.22 -5.06 17.29
C LEU A 17 4.28 -5.41 15.81
N GLY A 18 4.84 -4.52 14.99
CA GLY A 18 5.01 -4.72 13.56
C GLY A 18 5.82 -5.97 13.22
N LYS A 19 6.91 -6.23 13.96
CA LYS A 19 7.69 -7.48 13.80
C LYS A 19 6.86 -8.73 14.14
N THR A 20 6.04 -8.67 15.19
CA THR A 20 5.14 -9.77 15.55
C THR A 20 4.10 -10.02 14.44
N VAL A 21 3.47 -8.96 13.93
CA VAL A 21 2.48 -9.05 12.86
C VAL A 21 3.10 -9.59 11.57
N VAL A 22 4.29 -9.12 11.18
CA VAL A 22 5.05 -9.64 10.03
C VAL A 22 5.28 -11.14 10.16
N LYS A 23 5.72 -11.62 11.32
CA LYS A 23 5.92 -13.06 11.57
C LYS A 23 4.62 -13.86 11.41
N ASN A 24 3.51 -13.32 11.91
CA ASN A 24 2.22 -14.02 11.87
C ASN A 24 1.62 -14.02 10.45
N LEU A 25 1.72 -12.92 9.72
CA LEU A 25 1.39 -12.87 8.28
C LEU A 25 2.25 -13.87 7.48
N ALA A 26 3.55 -13.93 7.74
CA ALA A 26 4.45 -14.87 7.09
C ALA A 26 4.08 -16.34 7.37
N SER A 27 3.67 -16.67 8.60
CA SER A 27 3.18 -18.02 8.93
C SER A 27 1.90 -18.42 8.20
N ARG A 28 1.21 -17.44 7.59
CA ARG A 28 -0.02 -17.62 6.80
C ARG A 28 0.22 -17.51 5.29
N GLY A 29 1.48 -17.46 4.86
CA GLY A 29 1.85 -17.46 3.44
C GLY A 29 1.97 -16.07 2.81
N PHE A 30 1.88 -15.00 3.58
CA PHE A 30 2.13 -13.65 3.08
C PHE A 30 3.62 -13.32 3.09
N GLU A 31 4.10 -12.62 2.06
CA GLU A 31 5.34 -11.85 2.17
C GLU A 31 5.02 -10.50 2.82
N ALA A 32 5.61 -10.24 3.99
CA ALA A 32 5.31 -9.06 4.78
C ALA A 32 6.59 -8.34 5.24
N VAL A 33 6.57 -7.01 5.15
CA VAL A 33 7.67 -6.13 5.59
C VAL A 33 7.09 -5.03 6.48
N TYR A 34 7.81 -4.71 7.56
CA TYR A 34 7.50 -3.57 8.40
C TYR A 34 8.34 -2.36 7.97
N ALA A 35 7.68 -1.26 7.60
CA ALA A 35 8.29 0.03 7.33
C ALA A 35 8.04 1.00 8.50
N ASP A 36 9.08 1.67 8.97
CA ASP A 36 9.05 2.59 10.11
C ASP A 36 8.65 4.02 9.65
N THR A 37 8.71 4.28 8.35
CA THR A 37 8.37 5.58 7.76
C THR A 37 7.58 5.46 6.46
N LYS A 38 6.88 6.53 6.10
CA LYS A 38 6.23 6.70 4.79
C LYS A 38 7.21 6.43 3.62
N LYS A 39 8.45 6.93 3.73
CA LYS A 39 9.46 6.79 2.68
C LYS A 39 9.87 5.32 2.50
N GLU A 40 10.13 4.62 3.61
CA GLU A 40 10.44 3.19 3.58
C GLU A 40 9.28 2.37 3.00
N ALA A 41 8.03 2.71 3.35
CA ALA A 41 6.86 2.04 2.80
C ALA A 41 6.75 2.22 1.27
N LEU A 42 6.98 3.43 0.77
CA LEU A 42 7.04 3.70 -0.67
C LEU A 42 8.16 2.91 -1.34
N GLU A 43 9.37 2.88 -0.76
CA GLU A 43 10.50 2.13 -1.29
C GLU A 43 10.18 0.63 -1.41
N GLU A 44 9.51 0.03 -0.42
CA GLU A 44 9.09 -1.38 -0.50
C GLU A 44 8.08 -1.62 -1.62
N VAL A 45 7.07 -0.75 -1.78
CA VAL A 45 6.10 -0.85 -2.89
C VAL A 45 6.81 -0.81 -4.24
N LEU A 46 7.78 0.11 -4.41
CA LEU A 46 8.51 0.26 -5.67
C LEU A 46 9.48 -0.90 -5.96
N LYS A 47 9.98 -1.59 -4.93
CA LYS A 47 10.78 -2.81 -5.10
C LYS A 47 9.93 -3.98 -5.62
N ILE A 48 8.70 -4.11 -5.12
CA ILE A 48 7.78 -5.20 -5.49
C ILE A 48 7.26 -5.03 -6.92
N ILE A 49 6.89 -3.79 -7.29
CA ILE A 49 6.28 -3.51 -8.60
C ILE A 49 7.36 -3.14 -9.62
N PRO A 50 7.58 -3.95 -10.67
CA PRO A 50 8.52 -3.63 -11.73
C PRO A 50 8.01 -2.45 -12.58
N GLY A 51 8.94 -1.69 -13.15
CA GLY A 51 8.60 -0.58 -14.06
C GLY A 51 7.85 -1.09 -15.29
N GLY A 52 6.85 -0.33 -15.74
CA GLY A 52 6.01 -0.68 -16.89
C GLY A 52 4.87 -1.65 -16.61
N ALA A 53 4.82 -2.28 -15.44
CA ALA A 53 3.66 -3.10 -15.04
C ALA A 53 2.42 -2.23 -14.80
N SER A 54 1.24 -2.74 -15.17
CA SER A 54 -0.03 -2.07 -14.87
C SER A 54 -0.40 -2.22 -13.39
N VAL A 55 -0.92 -1.15 -12.79
CA VAL A 55 -1.25 -1.10 -11.36
C VAL A 55 -2.65 -0.55 -11.14
N GLY A 56 -3.54 -1.38 -10.59
CA GLY A 56 -4.89 -0.98 -10.17
C GLY A 56 -4.91 -0.46 -8.73
N ILE A 57 -5.58 0.68 -8.48
CA ILE A 57 -5.65 1.32 -7.15
C ILE A 57 -7.11 1.73 -6.82
N PRO A 58 -7.85 0.89 -6.06
CA PRO A 58 -9.29 1.05 -5.78
C PRO A 58 -9.62 2.10 -4.70
N GLY A 59 -8.89 3.23 -4.69
CA GLY A 59 -9.20 4.38 -3.84
C GLY A 59 -8.49 4.43 -2.48
N SER A 60 -7.49 3.59 -2.24
CA SER A 60 -6.75 3.58 -0.97
C SER A 60 -6.13 4.94 -0.65
N VAL A 61 -6.50 5.50 0.50
CA VAL A 61 -5.94 6.75 1.02
C VAL A 61 -4.47 6.55 1.39
N THR A 62 -4.13 5.44 2.05
CA THR A 62 -2.75 5.13 2.47
C THR A 62 -1.79 5.11 1.28
N ILE A 63 -2.20 4.51 0.16
CA ILE A 63 -1.37 4.44 -1.06
C ILE A 63 -1.11 5.83 -1.66
N ARG A 64 -2.13 6.71 -1.64
CA ARG A 64 -1.98 8.12 -2.02
C ARG A 64 -1.08 8.88 -1.05
N GLU A 65 -1.30 8.69 0.25
CA GLU A 65 -0.52 9.36 1.29
C GLU A 65 0.94 8.98 1.25
N ILE A 66 1.31 7.75 0.86
CA ILE A 66 2.73 7.39 0.69
C ILE A 66 3.35 7.91 -0.62
N GLY A 67 2.56 8.44 -1.56
CA GLY A 67 3.02 8.98 -2.84
C GLY A 67 3.30 7.89 -3.89
N ALA A 68 2.66 6.72 -3.77
CA ALA A 68 2.92 5.60 -4.66
C ALA A 68 2.32 5.82 -6.06
N MET A 69 1.18 6.53 -6.16
CA MET A 69 0.52 6.77 -7.46
C MET A 69 1.44 7.53 -8.41
N GLU A 70 2.00 8.65 -7.93
CA GLU A 70 2.88 9.51 -8.70
C GLU A 70 4.20 8.81 -9.02
N ALA A 71 4.82 8.16 -8.03
CA ALA A 71 6.09 7.46 -8.21
C ALA A 71 5.99 6.27 -9.20
N LEU A 72 4.86 5.56 -9.23
CA LEU A 72 4.62 4.49 -10.19
C LEU A 72 4.40 5.05 -11.60
N ALA A 73 3.63 6.13 -11.73
CA ALA A 73 3.43 6.80 -13.02
C ALA A 73 4.74 7.33 -13.61
N GLU A 74 5.61 7.93 -12.79
CA GLU A 74 6.95 8.40 -13.19
C GLU A 74 7.86 7.25 -13.66
N ARG A 75 7.67 6.04 -13.14
CA ARG A 75 8.37 4.81 -13.58
C ARG A 75 7.75 4.18 -14.83
N GLY A 76 6.77 4.83 -15.45
CA GLY A 76 6.08 4.36 -16.64
C GLY A 76 5.07 3.24 -16.40
N CYS A 77 4.66 3.00 -15.15
CA CYS A 77 3.58 2.07 -14.84
C CYS A 77 2.22 2.71 -15.21
N PRO A 78 1.35 2.02 -15.98
CA PRO A 78 -0.04 2.43 -16.14
C PRO A 78 -0.78 2.34 -14.81
N VAL A 79 -1.05 3.49 -14.17
CA VAL A 79 -1.84 3.55 -12.93
C VAL A 79 -3.32 3.69 -13.28
N ILE A 80 -4.12 2.71 -12.86
CA ILE A 80 -5.52 2.56 -13.23
C ILE A 80 -6.39 2.76 -12.00
N HIS A 81 -7.39 3.64 -12.11
CA HIS A 81 -8.41 3.80 -11.09
C HIS A 81 -9.78 4.19 -11.65
N HIS A 82 -10.85 3.73 -11.01
CA HIS A 82 -12.23 3.96 -11.47
C HIS A 82 -12.92 5.17 -10.82
N TRP A 83 -12.33 5.75 -9.76
CA TRP A 83 -12.94 6.82 -8.96
C TRP A 83 -12.73 8.24 -9.52
N ASP A 84 -12.40 8.36 -10.81
CA ASP A 84 -12.40 9.64 -11.50
C ASP A 84 -13.86 10.13 -11.70
N PRO A 85 -14.22 11.31 -11.15
CA PRO A 85 -15.57 11.85 -11.24
C PRO A 85 -15.96 12.27 -12.65
N SER A 86 -15.01 12.46 -13.57
CA SER A 86 -15.27 12.85 -14.96
C SER A 86 -15.74 11.69 -15.86
N LEU A 87 -15.55 10.45 -15.42
CA LEU A 87 -15.95 9.25 -16.18
C LEU A 87 -17.48 9.09 -16.22
N SER A 88 -17.98 8.74 -17.41
CA SER A 88 -19.34 8.22 -17.58
C SER A 88 -19.54 6.90 -16.83
N PRO A 89 -20.78 6.46 -16.56
CA PRO A 89 -21.05 5.17 -15.93
C PRO A 89 -20.41 3.99 -16.67
N GLU A 90 -20.46 3.99 -18.00
CA GLU A 90 -19.90 2.94 -18.85
C GLU A 90 -18.37 2.92 -18.79
N GLU A 91 -17.72 4.09 -18.89
CA GLU A 91 -16.26 4.21 -18.77
C GLU A 91 -15.78 3.82 -17.38
N ARG A 92 -16.52 4.22 -16.34
CA ARG A 92 -16.21 3.84 -14.95
C ARG A 92 -16.26 2.33 -14.76
N LEU A 93 -17.26 1.66 -15.33
CA LEU A 93 -17.39 0.21 -15.26
C LEU A 93 -16.22 -0.48 -15.98
N GLN A 94 -15.86 -0.01 -17.17
CA GLN A 94 -14.69 -0.54 -17.89
C GLN A 94 -13.40 -0.31 -17.09
N LYS A 95 -13.21 0.89 -16.52
CA LYS A 95 -12.03 1.20 -15.71
C LYS A 95 -11.94 0.37 -14.44
N LEU A 96 -13.07 0.06 -13.80
CA LEU A 96 -13.12 -0.86 -12.66
C LEU A 96 -12.65 -2.27 -13.07
N GLN A 97 -13.07 -2.75 -14.24
CA GLN A 97 -12.61 -4.04 -14.75
C GLN A 97 -11.11 -4.02 -15.05
N ASP A 98 -10.62 -2.97 -15.74
CA ASP A 98 -9.20 -2.80 -16.03
C ASP A 98 -8.36 -2.71 -14.73
N GLU A 99 -8.87 -2.01 -13.70
CA GLU A 99 -8.24 -1.87 -12.38
C GLU A 99 -8.09 -3.23 -11.70
N LEU A 100 -9.13 -4.07 -11.74
CA LEU A 100 -9.11 -5.42 -11.15
C LEU A 100 -8.24 -6.41 -11.93
N LEU A 101 -8.01 -6.16 -13.22
CA LEU A 101 -7.23 -7.02 -14.13
C LEU A 101 -5.78 -6.56 -14.32
N ALA A 102 -5.37 -5.49 -13.64
CA ALA A 102 -3.99 -5.01 -13.66
C ALA A 102 -3.02 -6.09 -13.14
N ASP A 103 -1.76 -6.02 -13.57
CA ASP A 103 -0.71 -6.95 -13.15
C ASP A 103 -0.53 -6.93 -11.62
N TYR A 104 -0.68 -5.75 -11.02
CA TYR A 104 -0.65 -5.54 -9.57
C TYR A 104 -1.89 -4.78 -9.10
N PHE A 105 -2.54 -5.30 -8.06
CA PHE A 105 -3.65 -4.64 -7.38
C PHE A 105 -3.19 -4.11 -6.02
N LEU A 106 -3.07 -2.79 -5.90
CA LEU A 106 -2.48 -2.14 -4.74
C LEU A 106 -3.56 -1.48 -3.88
N THR A 107 -3.80 -2.07 -2.70
CA THR A 107 -4.85 -1.63 -1.76
C THR A 107 -4.33 -1.59 -0.32
N SER A 108 -5.05 -0.87 0.53
CA SER A 108 -4.91 -0.99 1.98
C SER A 108 -5.79 -2.13 2.51
N SER A 109 -5.49 -2.60 3.71
CA SER A 109 -6.44 -3.39 4.50
C SER A 109 -7.21 -2.48 5.45
N ASN A 110 -8.47 -2.81 5.71
CA ASN A 110 -9.28 -2.12 6.72
C ASN A 110 -8.77 -2.40 8.14
N ALA A 111 -8.26 -3.61 8.37
CA ALA A 111 -7.66 -4.02 9.62
C ALA A 111 -6.51 -5.00 9.37
N VAL A 112 -5.56 -5.01 10.29
CA VAL A 112 -4.55 -6.07 10.38
C VAL A 112 -4.51 -6.52 11.82
N THR A 113 -4.90 -7.77 12.08
CA THR A 113 -4.93 -8.30 13.44
C THR A 113 -3.53 -8.71 13.89
N GLN A 114 -3.34 -8.80 15.22
CA GLN A 114 -2.05 -9.23 15.77
C GLN A 114 -1.70 -10.67 15.37
N ASP A 115 -2.69 -11.53 15.11
CA ASP A 115 -2.53 -12.92 14.67
C ASP A 115 -2.46 -13.08 13.14
N GLY A 116 -2.35 -11.98 12.40
CA GLY A 116 -2.03 -11.98 10.96
C GLY A 116 -3.22 -12.17 10.02
N MET A 117 -4.39 -11.65 10.35
CA MET A 117 -5.56 -11.62 9.47
C MET A 117 -5.80 -10.20 8.90
N LEU A 118 -6.34 -10.12 7.69
CA LEU A 118 -6.69 -8.90 6.95
C LEU A 118 -8.20 -8.81 6.71
#